data_AF-M2YRS7-F1
#
_entry.id   AF-M2YRS7-F1
#
_cell.length_a   1.000
_cell.length_b   1.000
_cell.length_c   1.000
_cell.angle_alpha   90.00
_cell.angle_beta   90.00
_cell.angle_gamma   90.00
#
_symmetry.space_group_name_H-M   'P 1'
#
loop_
_entity.id
_entity.type
_entity.pdbx_description
1 polymer ?
#
loop_
_entity_poly.entity_id
_entity_poly.type
_entity_poly.pdbx_seq_one_letter_code
_entity_poly.pdbx_strand_id
1 'polypeptide(L)'
;MPAAVLTACRHPRFRSAQASKRILVLPSDRASWQDRKVSWAWAPSAANGLADLADLAAAWSNPSDAKLAERGGEKYLLTSASGGFAAVVPYPAGDRAYWAANVGGRANPHSIELLPDGNVAVAASTGGWVRIYTASQGQCRPRAGTTSSRFRTGRICCG
;
A
#
# COMPACT_ATOMS: atom_id res chain seq x y z
N MET A 1 0.94 -6.40 45.48
CA MET A 1 1.67 -6.25 44.20
C MET A 1 0.63 -5.95 43.12
N PRO A 2 0.63 -4.78 42.45
CA PRO A 2 -0.32 -4.54 41.38
C PRO A 2 0.11 -5.31 40.12
N ALA A 3 -0.83 -6.01 39.49
CA ALA A 3 -0.62 -6.68 38.22
C ALA A 3 -0.36 -5.64 37.13
N ALA A 4 0.76 -5.77 36.43
CA ALA A 4 1.01 -5.00 35.22
C ALA A 4 -0.09 -5.31 34.20
N VAL A 5 -0.90 -4.32 33.85
CA VAL A 5 -1.76 -4.39 32.68
C VAL A 5 -0.81 -4.49 31.48
N LEU A 6 -0.72 -5.68 30.89
CA LEU A 6 -0.11 -5.85 29.58
C LEU A 6 -0.96 -5.03 28.59
N THR A 7 -0.51 -3.81 28.29
CA THR A 7 -0.98 -3.08 27.11
C THR A 7 -0.57 -3.92 25.92
N ALA A 8 -1.46 -4.79 25.45
CA ALA A 8 -1.25 -5.54 24.23
C ALA A 8 -0.90 -4.53 23.13
N CYS A 9 0.28 -4.68 22.52
CA CYS A 9 0.65 -3.93 21.33
C CYS A 9 -0.49 -4.11 20.31
N ARG A 10 -1.34 -3.09 20.17
CA ARG A 10 -2.46 -3.08 19.23
C ARG A 10 -1.89 -3.01 17.82
N HIS A 11 -1.58 -4.15 17.24
CA HIS A 11 -1.21 -4.25 15.84
C HIS A 11 -2.47 -4.01 15.00
N PRO A 12 -2.52 -2.94 14.19
CA PRO A 12 -3.66 -2.71 13.31
C PRO A 12 -3.77 -3.88 12.34
N ARG A 13 -5.00 -4.32 12.08
CA ARG A 13 -5.26 -5.40 11.14
C ARG A 13 -5.86 -4.83 9.87
N PHE A 14 -5.19 -5.09 8.76
CA PHE A 14 -5.63 -4.68 7.44
C PHE A 14 -6.53 -5.75 6.82
N ARG A 15 -7.51 -5.29 6.04
CA ARG A 15 -8.45 -6.12 5.31
C ARG A 15 -8.70 -5.53 3.93
N SER A 16 -8.65 -6.37 2.91
CA SER A 16 -9.14 -6.06 1.57
C SER A 16 -10.67 -6.21 1.52
N ALA A 17 -11.37 -5.10 1.22
CA ALA A 17 -12.82 -5.09 1.03
C ALA A 17 -13.12 -4.98 -0.47
N GLN A 18 -13.25 -6.13 -1.15
CA GLN A 18 -13.42 -6.18 -2.60
C GLN A 18 -14.70 -5.49 -3.09
N ALA A 19 -15.83 -5.74 -2.40
CA ALA A 19 -17.13 -5.16 -2.78
C ALA A 19 -17.13 -3.62 -2.76
N SER A 20 -16.44 -3.01 -1.79
CA SER A 20 -16.34 -1.55 -1.68
C SER A 20 -15.07 -0.98 -2.30
N LYS A 21 -14.19 -1.82 -2.86
CA LYS A 21 -12.89 -1.46 -3.45
C LYS A 21 -12.01 -0.61 -2.52
N ARG A 22 -11.90 -1.01 -1.25
CA ARG A 22 -11.10 -0.29 -0.23
C ARG A 22 -10.27 -1.24 0.61
N ILE A 23 -9.21 -0.70 1.20
CA ILE A 23 -8.53 -1.31 2.34
C ILE A 23 -9.15 -0.74 3.62
N LEU A 24 -9.48 -1.62 4.55
CA LEU A 24 -10.00 -1.26 5.87
C LEU A 24 -9.01 -1.70 6.93
N VAL A 25 -8.82 -0.87 7.94
CA VAL A 25 -8.13 -1.23 9.17
C VAL A 25 -9.13 -1.30 10.29
N LEU A 26 -9.11 -2.43 10.99
CA LEU A 26 -9.90 -2.65 12.19
C LEU A 26 -8.94 -2.77 13.39
N PRO A 27 -9.34 -2.25 14.56
CA PRO A 27 -8.67 -2.58 15.82
C PRO A 27 -8.57 -4.11 16.01
N SER A 28 -7.51 -4.56 16.66
CA SER A 28 -7.25 -6.00 16.84
C SER A 28 -8.15 -6.68 17.87
N ASP A 29 -8.99 -5.95 18.60
CA ASP A 29 -9.89 -6.54 19.60
C ASP A 29 -11.12 -7.20 18.95
N ARG A 30 -11.57 -8.31 19.56
CA ARG A 30 -12.66 -9.15 19.04
C ARG A 30 -13.95 -8.36 18.80
N ALA A 31 -14.29 -7.43 19.69
CA ALA A 31 -15.51 -6.62 19.56
C ALA A 31 -15.49 -5.80 18.26
N SER A 32 -14.38 -5.10 18.00
CA SER A 32 -14.23 -4.31 16.77
C SER A 32 -14.37 -5.14 15.50
N TRP A 33 -13.96 -6.41 15.52
CA TRP A 33 -14.14 -7.32 14.37
C TRP A 33 -15.59 -7.77 14.18
N GLN A 34 -16.30 -8.05 15.26
CA GLN A 34 -17.72 -8.44 15.18
C GLN A 34 -18.59 -7.27 14.72
N ASP A 35 -18.35 -6.09 15.29
CA ASP A 35 -19.10 -4.88 14.98
C ASP A 35 -18.62 -4.21 13.68
N ARG A 36 -17.58 -4.76 13.05
CA ARG A 36 -16.91 -4.21 11.85
C ARG A 36 -16.49 -2.75 12.04
N LYS A 37 -16.00 -2.41 13.25
CA LYS A 37 -15.54 -1.07 13.60
C LYS A 37 -14.27 -0.72 12.82
N VAL A 38 -14.43 0.10 11.79
CA VAL A 38 -13.32 0.60 10.97
C VAL A 38 -12.65 1.77 11.67
N SER A 39 -11.35 1.66 11.94
CA SER A 39 -10.54 2.76 12.49
C SER A 39 -9.85 3.60 11.41
N TRP A 40 -9.66 3.03 10.22
CA TRP A 40 -9.08 3.72 9.07
C TRP A 40 -9.46 3.01 7.76
N ALA A 41 -9.57 3.76 6.67
CA ALA A 41 -9.88 3.23 5.36
C ALA A 41 -9.10 3.96 4.26
N TRP A 42 -8.77 3.24 3.20
CA TRP A 42 -7.96 3.78 2.11
C TRP A 42 -8.31 3.17 0.76
N ALA A 43 -8.15 3.97 -0.28
CA ALA A 43 -8.18 3.59 -1.68
C ALA A 43 -7.37 4.62 -2.49
N PRO A 44 -6.87 4.27 -3.68
CA PRO A 44 -6.34 5.27 -4.61
C PRO A 44 -7.43 6.31 -4.92
N SER A 45 -7.04 7.58 -4.90
CA SER A 45 -7.93 8.73 -5.09
C SER A 45 -7.17 9.90 -5.71
N ALA A 46 -7.87 10.93 -6.17
CA ALA A 46 -7.22 12.16 -6.62
C ALA A 46 -6.51 12.86 -5.43
N ALA A 47 -7.09 12.77 -4.23
CA ALA A 47 -6.53 13.37 -3.02
C ALA A 47 -5.14 12.81 -2.64
N ASN A 48 -4.88 11.54 -2.93
CA ASN A 48 -3.55 10.93 -2.75
C ASN A 48 -2.72 10.84 -4.04
N GLY A 49 -3.19 11.48 -5.12
CA GLY A 49 -2.51 11.58 -6.41
C GLY A 49 -2.44 10.29 -7.22
N LEU A 50 -3.08 9.20 -6.77
CA LEU A 50 -3.01 7.90 -7.43
C LEU A 50 -4.14 7.66 -8.43
N ALA A 51 -5.29 8.34 -8.28
CA ALA A 51 -6.35 8.24 -9.27
C ALA A 51 -6.14 9.16 -10.49
N ASP A 52 -5.28 10.17 -10.37
CA ASP A 52 -4.93 11.07 -11.49
C ASP A 52 -4.04 10.37 -12.54
N LEU A 53 -3.45 9.23 -12.15
CA LEU A 53 -2.68 8.35 -13.02
C LEU A 53 -3.64 7.30 -13.57
N ALA A 54 -4.22 7.56 -14.75
CA ALA A 54 -5.31 6.76 -15.32
C ALA A 54 -5.04 5.24 -15.34
N ASP A 55 -3.80 4.84 -15.64
CA ASP A 55 -3.38 3.44 -15.63
C ASP A 55 -3.41 2.80 -14.23
N LEU A 56 -3.08 3.56 -13.17
CA LEU A 56 -3.15 3.07 -11.79
C LEU A 56 -4.59 3.00 -11.30
N ALA A 57 -5.40 4.01 -11.63
CA ALA A 57 -6.81 4.05 -11.27
C ALA A 57 -7.56 2.84 -11.85
N ALA A 58 -7.34 2.53 -13.13
CA ALA A 58 -7.94 1.38 -13.80
C ALA A 58 -7.45 0.04 -13.24
N ALA A 59 -6.19 -0.02 -12.78
CA ALA A 59 -5.60 -1.22 -12.20
C ALA A 59 -6.14 -1.56 -10.80
N TRP A 60 -6.76 -0.59 -10.10
CA TRP A 60 -7.37 -0.81 -8.79
C TRP A 60 -8.73 -1.50 -8.92
N SER A 61 -8.68 -2.83 -9.07
CA SER A 61 -9.85 -3.69 -9.09
C SER A 61 -9.56 -4.99 -8.37
N ASN A 62 -10.53 -5.46 -7.57
CA ASN A 62 -10.40 -6.63 -6.70
C ASN A 62 -9.16 -6.56 -5.80
N PRO A 63 -9.14 -5.69 -4.77
CA PRO A 63 -8.09 -5.68 -3.76
C PRO A 63 -7.89 -7.07 -3.16
N SER A 64 -6.66 -7.58 -3.22
CA SER A 64 -6.34 -8.97 -2.94
C SER A 64 -5.37 -9.12 -1.77
N ASP A 65 -4.52 -8.12 -1.52
CA ASP A 65 -3.62 -8.11 -0.37
C ASP A 65 -3.58 -6.75 0.31
N ALA A 66 -3.41 -6.76 1.63
CA ALA A 66 -3.22 -5.59 2.46
C ALA A 66 -2.48 -5.96 3.75
N LYS A 67 -1.32 -5.36 4.00
CA LYS A 67 -0.54 -5.61 5.21
C LYS A 67 0.22 -4.38 5.68
N LEU A 68 0.58 -4.40 6.97
CA LEU A 68 1.49 -3.43 7.58
C LEU A 68 2.92 -3.91 7.36
N ALA A 69 3.79 -3.02 6.92
CA ALA A 69 5.24 -3.19 7.04
C ALA A 69 5.86 -2.00 7.77
N GLU A 70 7.05 -2.20 8.33
CA GLU A 70 7.84 -1.14 8.94
C GLU A 70 9.23 -1.11 8.30
N ARG A 71 9.73 0.08 7.97
CA ARG A 71 11.06 0.28 7.42
C ARG A 71 11.62 1.62 7.87
N GLY A 72 12.81 1.60 8.48
CA GLY A 72 13.47 2.84 8.94
C GLY A 72 12.67 3.62 9.98
N GLY A 73 11.85 2.95 10.80
CA GLY A 73 10.97 3.57 11.79
C GLY A 73 9.62 4.05 11.24
N GLU A 74 9.44 4.03 9.91
CA GLU A 74 8.20 4.42 9.24
C GLU A 74 7.31 3.20 8.98
N LYS A 75 5.99 3.42 9.02
CA LYS A 75 4.99 2.38 8.78
C LYS A 75 4.36 2.55 7.40
N TYR A 76 4.08 1.43 6.74
CA TYR A 76 3.51 1.40 5.40
C TYR A 76 2.36 0.42 5.29
N LEU A 77 1.31 0.82 4.58
CA LEU A 77 0.37 -0.08 3.94
C LEU A 77 1.01 -0.62 2.67
N LEU A 78 1.11 -1.93 2.56
CA LEU A 78 1.42 -2.66 1.33
C LEU A 78 0.11 -3.22 0.81
N THR A 79 -0.20 -2.98 -0.47
CA THR A 79 -1.43 -3.53 -1.06
C THR A 79 -1.25 -3.91 -2.52
N SER A 80 -1.98 -4.94 -2.93
CA SER A 80 -2.14 -5.33 -4.34
C SER A 80 -3.61 -5.60 -4.67
N ALA A 81 -3.96 -5.43 -5.93
CA ALA A 81 -5.29 -5.72 -6.46
C ALA A 81 -5.17 -6.47 -7.78
N SER A 82 -5.97 -7.52 -7.96
CA SER A 82 -5.90 -8.42 -9.13
C SER A 82 -6.03 -7.71 -10.47
N GLY A 83 -6.62 -6.51 -10.51
CA GLY A 83 -6.66 -5.64 -11.69
C GLY A 83 -5.29 -5.12 -12.17
N GLY A 84 -4.22 -5.37 -11.42
CA GLY A 84 -2.85 -5.00 -11.79
C GLY A 84 -2.20 -4.01 -10.83
N PHE A 85 -2.93 -3.48 -9.85
CA PHE A 85 -2.39 -2.46 -8.94
C PHE A 85 -1.50 -3.09 -7.87
N ALA A 86 -0.37 -2.43 -7.58
CA ALA A 86 0.46 -2.72 -6.42
C ALA A 86 1.01 -1.40 -5.87
N ALA A 87 0.99 -1.20 -4.55
CA ALA A 87 1.50 0.01 -3.92
C ALA A 87 2.02 -0.18 -2.49
N VAL A 88 2.96 0.70 -2.15
CA VAL A 88 3.48 0.95 -0.80
C VAL A 88 3.12 2.38 -0.44
N VAL A 89 2.38 2.55 0.65
CA VAL A 89 1.73 3.80 1.02
C VAL A 89 2.06 4.11 2.48
N PRO A 90 2.56 5.31 2.84
CA PRO A 90 2.78 5.66 4.24
C PRO A 90 1.50 5.52 5.06
N TYR A 91 1.59 4.85 6.20
CA TYR A 91 0.47 4.63 7.10
C TYR A 91 0.74 5.33 8.45
N PRO A 92 -0.24 6.07 9.02
CA PRO A 92 -1.63 6.22 8.57
C PRO A 92 -1.88 7.37 7.58
N ALA A 93 -0.85 8.12 7.18
CA ALA A 93 -1.00 9.34 6.36
C ALA A 93 -1.80 9.09 5.08
N GLY A 94 -1.47 8.05 4.31
CA GLY A 94 -2.27 7.59 3.16
C GLY A 94 -2.40 8.59 2.01
N ASP A 95 -1.67 9.71 2.06
CA ASP A 95 -1.80 10.92 1.25
C ASP A 95 -0.91 10.91 0.01
N ARG A 96 -0.04 9.91 -0.12
CA ARG A 96 0.86 9.68 -1.25
C ARG A 96 1.30 8.22 -1.31
N ALA A 97 1.87 7.79 -2.43
CA ALA A 97 2.60 6.52 -2.49
C ALA A 97 4.11 6.75 -2.26
N TYR A 98 4.73 5.86 -1.49
CA TYR A 98 6.17 5.64 -1.55
C TYR A 98 6.54 5.03 -2.91
N TRP A 99 5.75 4.06 -3.34
CA TRP A 99 5.88 3.36 -4.62
C TRP A 99 4.50 2.88 -5.07
N ALA A 100 4.15 3.02 -6.34
CA ALA A 100 2.96 2.40 -6.92
C ALA A 100 3.21 2.05 -8.40
N ALA A 101 2.59 0.97 -8.87
CA ALA A 101 2.66 0.56 -10.27
C ALA A 101 1.41 -0.23 -10.70
N ASN A 102 1.11 -0.15 -12.00
CA ASN A 102 0.30 -1.14 -12.69
C ASN A 102 1.25 -2.24 -13.19
N VAL A 103 1.21 -3.41 -12.55
CA VAL A 103 2.04 -4.58 -12.89
C VAL A 103 1.35 -5.56 -13.86
N GLY A 104 0.18 -5.17 -14.37
CA GLY A 104 -0.60 -5.89 -15.38
C GLY A 104 -1.69 -6.78 -14.79
N GLY A 105 -2.95 -6.44 -15.05
CA GLY A 105 -4.12 -7.19 -14.53
C GLY A 105 -4.23 -8.64 -15.01
N ARG A 106 -3.79 -8.96 -16.24
CA ARG A 106 -3.76 -10.35 -16.73
C ARG A 106 -2.84 -11.25 -15.89
N ALA A 107 -1.82 -10.67 -15.26
CA ALA A 107 -0.92 -11.43 -14.39
C ALA A 107 -1.54 -11.78 -13.03
N ASN A 108 -2.61 -11.06 -12.63
CA ASN A 108 -3.31 -11.27 -11.36
C ASN A 108 -2.39 -11.14 -10.13
N PRO A 109 -1.85 -9.93 -9.84
CA PRO A 109 -1.02 -9.72 -8.66
C PRO A 109 -1.82 -9.96 -7.37
N HIS A 110 -1.26 -10.79 -6.49
CA HIS A 110 -1.94 -11.29 -5.30
C HIS A 110 -1.19 -11.05 -4.01
N SER A 111 0.09 -10.68 -4.07
CA SER A 111 0.82 -10.22 -2.90
C SER A 111 1.96 -9.30 -3.29
N ILE A 112 2.41 -8.49 -2.34
CA ILE A 112 3.45 -7.46 -2.48
C ILE A 112 4.32 -7.47 -1.22
N GLU A 113 5.63 -7.25 -1.29
CA GLU A 113 6.50 -7.12 -0.10
C GLU A 113 7.44 -5.93 -0.27
N LEU A 114 7.69 -5.20 0.82
CA LEU A 114 8.68 -4.11 0.87
C LEU A 114 10.00 -4.69 1.39
N LEU A 115 11.03 -4.69 0.54
CA LEU A 115 12.34 -5.24 0.88
C LEU A 115 13.16 -4.26 1.73
N PRO A 116 14.14 -4.74 2.52
CA PRO A 116 14.96 -3.87 3.38
C PRO A 116 15.69 -2.75 2.62
N ASP A 117 16.11 -3.00 1.40
CA ASP A 117 16.77 -2.02 0.51
C ASP A 117 15.79 -0.95 -0.05
N GLY A 118 14.48 -1.12 0.17
CA GLY A 118 13.42 -0.23 -0.32
C GLY A 118 12.78 -0.69 -1.62
N ASN A 119 13.31 -1.72 -2.27
CA ASN A 119 12.70 -2.30 -3.47
C ASN A 119 11.40 -3.05 -3.12
N VAL A 120 10.60 -3.35 -4.14
CA VAL A 120 9.28 -3.96 -3.96
C VAL A 120 9.23 -5.29 -4.69
N ALA A 121 8.93 -6.36 -3.99
CA ALA A 121 8.63 -7.65 -4.61
C ALA A 121 7.11 -7.77 -4.81
N VAL A 122 6.67 -8.27 -5.97
CA VAL A 122 5.25 -8.57 -6.24
C VAL A 122 5.13 -9.99 -6.75
N ALA A 123 4.15 -10.73 -6.25
CA ALA A 123 3.81 -12.07 -6.69
C ALA A 123 2.49 -12.05 -7.47
N ALA A 124 2.48 -12.70 -8.64
CA ALA A 124 1.33 -12.74 -9.53
C ALA A 124 0.96 -14.18 -9.88
N SER A 125 -0.27 -14.57 -9.54
CA SER A 125 -0.69 -15.97 -9.56
C SER A 125 -0.90 -16.49 -10.98
N THR A 126 -1.66 -15.76 -11.82
CA THR A 126 -1.87 -16.12 -13.22
C THR A 126 -0.62 -15.90 -14.06
N GLY A 127 0.19 -14.90 -13.70
CA GLY A 127 1.46 -14.62 -14.35
C GLY A 127 2.55 -15.64 -14.07
N GLY A 128 2.45 -16.41 -12.98
CA GLY A 128 3.45 -17.40 -12.58
C GLY A 128 4.80 -16.79 -12.19
N TRP A 129 4.82 -15.56 -11.67
CA TRP A 129 6.06 -14.86 -11.37
C TRP A 129 6.09 -14.18 -10.01
N VAL A 130 7.31 -14.01 -9.51
CA VAL A 130 7.68 -13.02 -8.50
C VAL A 130 8.66 -12.07 -9.15
N ARG A 131 8.39 -10.76 -9.12
CA ARG A 131 9.23 -9.72 -9.72
C ARG A 131 9.64 -8.72 -8.67
N ILE A 132 10.90 -8.29 -8.75
CA ILE A 132 11.44 -7.21 -7.95
C ILE A 132 11.42 -5.95 -8.82
N TYR A 133 10.77 -4.92 -8.31
CA TYR A 133 10.72 -3.59 -8.87
C TYR A 133 11.64 -2.69 -8.06
N THR A 134 12.48 -1.92 -8.74
CA THR A 134 13.33 -0.98 -8.01
C THR A 134 12.47 0.11 -7.39
N ALA A 135 12.85 0.61 -6.22
CA ALA A 135 12.15 1.73 -5.59
C ALA A 135 12.05 2.96 -6.53
N SER A 136 13.05 3.13 -7.39
CA SER A 136 13.14 4.18 -8.39
C SER A 136 12.23 3.99 -9.63
N GLN A 137 11.66 2.79 -9.83
CA GLN A 137 10.73 2.47 -10.92
C GLN A 137 9.26 2.73 -10.56
N GLY A 138 8.96 3.08 -9.31
CA GLY A 138 7.61 3.40 -8.87
C GLY A 138 7.12 4.75 -9.35
N GLN A 139 5.82 4.85 -9.62
CA GLN A 139 5.15 6.13 -9.73
C GLN A 139 4.95 6.69 -8.31
N CYS A 140 5.67 7.76 -7.97
CA CYS A 140 5.54 8.48 -6.71
C CYS A 140 5.46 9.99 -6.98
N ARG A 141 4.66 10.72 -6.19
CA ARG A 141 4.55 12.18 -6.30
C ARG A 141 5.53 12.85 -5.31
N PRO A 142 6.41 13.77 -5.76
CA PRO A 142 7.20 14.59 -4.85
C PRO A 142 6.32 15.59 -4.09
N ARG A 143 6.74 15.95 -2.87
CA ARG A 143 6.08 16.98 -2.04
C ARG A 143 5.97 18.29 -2.86
N ALA A 144 4.81 18.94 -2.84
CA ALA A 144 4.63 20.22 -3.53
C ALA A 144 5.61 21.26 -2.94
N GLY A 145 6.55 21.74 -3.76
CA GLY A 145 7.55 22.75 -3.35
C GLY A 145 8.96 22.58 -3.94
N THR A 146 9.29 21.44 -4.58
CA THR A 146 10.62 21.25 -5.19
C THR A 146 10.52 21.13 -6.71
N THR A 147 10.43 22.26 -7.40
CA THR A 147 10.55 22.31 -8.86
C THR A 147 12.02 22.12 -9.23
N SER A 148 12.39 20.93 -9.71
CA SER A 148 13.63 20.76 -10.46
C SER A 148 13.33 20.05 -11.76
N SER A 149 13.24 20.86 -12.82
CA SER A 149 13.27 20.43 -14.21
C SER A 149 14.58 19.71 -14.47
N ARG A 150 14.51 18.38 -14.63
CA ARG A 150 15.36 17.57 -15.52
C ARG A 150 14.86 16.12 -15.49
N PHE A 151 14.25 15.73 -16.61
CA PHE A 151 14.02 14.36 -17.02
C PHE A 151 15.37 13.61 -17.09
N ARG A 152 15.56 12.62 -16.22
CA ARG A 152 16.30 11.37 -16.47
C ARG A 152 16.25 10.50 -15.20
N THR A 153 15.81 9.25 -15.41
CA THR A 153 16.07 8.05 -14.59
C THR A 153 15.90 8.15 -13.08
N GLY A 154 14.78 7.60 -12.60
CA GLY A 154 14.69 6.94 -11.30
C GLY A 154 14.85 7.82 -10.08
N ARG A 155 13.74 8.31 -9.52
CA ARG A 155 13.77 9.01 -8.22
C ARG A 155 12.86 8.31 -7.21
N ILE A 156 13.49 7.81 -6.15
CA ILE A 156 12.84 7.54 -4.87
C ILE A 156 12.36 8.90 -4.35
N CYS A 157 11.06 9.06 -4.12
CA CYS A 157 10.51 10.28 -3.53
C CYS A 157 10.76 10.28 -2.01
N CYS A 158 11.98 10.63 -1.60
CA CYS A 158 12.25 11.04 -0.21
C CYS A 158 11.91 12.54 -0.07
N GLY A 159 10.98 12.88 0.82
CA GLY A 159 10.65 14.25 1.22
C GLY A 159 9.62 14.34 2.34
#